data_AF-A0A511UN01-F1
#
_entry.id   AF-A0A511UN01-F1
#
_cell.length_a   1.000
_cell.length_b   1.000
_cell.length_c   1.000
_cell.angle_alpha   90.00
_cell.angle_beta   90.00
_cell.angle_gamma   90.00
#
_symmetry.space_group_name_H-M   'P 1'
#
loop_
_entity.id
_entity.type
_entity.pdbx_description
1 polymer ?
#
loop_
_entity_poly.entity_id
_entity_poly.type
_entity_poly.pdbx_seq_one_letter_code
_entity_poly.pdbx_strand_id
1 'polypeptide(L)'
;MSLVNLLSDQQQRIDQLTTLLAREQNLLTQGDVDGDALTQVALEKQTLLVELERIETVRRGVQKRLGYADGANGAQSAASDAGCQAAWERLLEKSERAARMNELTGQMLSVRMKHNQSMLDYIRQIAEKTLYKPDGRNSAQSGRINASA
;
A
#
# COMPACT_ATOMS: atom_id res chain seq x y z
N MET A 1 19.29 25.68 -2.96
CA MET A 1 18.59 24.84 -1.96
C MET A 1 19.60 24.34 -0.96
N SER A 2 19.38 24.58 0.33
CA SER A 2 20.19 24.00 1.41
C SER A 2 19.77 22.55 1.67
N LEU A 3 20.68 21.75 2.22
CA LEU A 3 20.38 20.36 2.61
C LEU A 3 19.22 20.30 3.62
N VAL A 4 19.16 21.26 4.54
CA VAL A 4 18.08 21.38 5.54
C VAL A 4 16.69 21.48 4.89
N ASN A 5 16.53 22.29 3.86
CA ASN A 5 15.24 22.45 3.18
C ASN A 5 14.83 21.15 2.48
N LEU A 6 15.78 20.46 1.83
CA LEU A 6 15.51 19.17 1.19
C LEU A 6 15.07 18.12 2.21
N LEU A 7 15.73 18.05 3.37
CA LEU A 7 15.36 17.12 4.44
C LEU A 7 13.98 17.45 5.03
N SER A 8 13.65 18.73 5.20
CA SER A 8 12.32 19.15 5.66
C SER A 8 11.23 18.79 4.66
N ASP A 9 11.46 19.02 3.37
CA ASP A 9 10.52 18.66 2.30
C ASP A 9 10.32 17.14 2.24
N GLN A 10 11.38 16.34 2.40
CA GLN A 10 11.26 14.88 2.46
C GLN A 10 10.44 14.44 3.68
N GLN A 11 10.69 15.01 4.85
CA GLN A 11 9.93 14.66 6.05
C GLN A 11 8.43 14.96 5.90
N GLN A 12 8.08 16.12 5.37
CA GLN A 12 6.67 16.48 5.13
C GLN A 12 5.98 15.50 4.18
N ARG A 13 6.69 15.05 3.14
CA ARG A 13 6.17 14.09 2.16
C ARG A 13 6.02 12.70 2.75
N ILE A 14 6.91 12.28 3.64
CA ILE A 14 6.75 11.01 4.36
C ILE A 14 5.57 11.07 5.34
N ASP A 15 5.31 12.20 5.98
CA ASP A 15 4.13 12.38 6.83
C ASP A 15 2.83 12.28 6.02
N GLN A 16 2.81 12.89 4.82
CA GLN A 16 1.71 12.74 3.87
C GLN A 16 1.52 11.28 3.46
N LEU A 17 2.60 10.57 3.15
CA LEU A 17 2.56 9.15 2.76
C LEU A 17 2.01 8.30 3.91
N THR A 18 2.44 8.57 5.14
CA THR A 18 1.96 7.89 6.34
C THR A 18 0.46 8.09 6.54
N THR A 19 -0.04 9.29 6.26
CA THR A 19 -1.48 9.61 6.33
C THR A 19 -2.26 8.85 5.26
N LEU A 20 -1.73 8.76 4.03
CA LEU A 20 -2.34 7.97 2.95
C LEU A 20 -2.36 6.48 3.28
N LEU A 21 -1.28 5.92 3.83
CA LEU A 21 -1.24 4.52 4.27
C LEU A 21 -2.25 4.22 5.38
N ALA A 22 -2.43 5.14 6.33
CA ALA A 22 -3.46 5.00 7.36
C ALA A 22 -4.87 5.05 6.77
N ARG A 23 -5.12 5.93 5.80
CA ARG A 23 -6.39 5.99 5.07
C ARG A 23 -6.66 4.71 4.27
N GLU A 24 -5.65 4.20 3.56
CA GLU A 24 -5.70 2.92 2.84
C GLU A 24 -6.06 1.77 3.79
N GLN A 25 -5.37 1.66 4.93
CA GLN A 25 -5.66 0.64 5.95
C GLN A 25 -7.09 0.76 6.50
N ASN A 26 -7.59 1.98 6.72
CA ASN A 26 -8.97 2.18 7.18
C ASN A 26 -9.99 1.77 6.12
N LEU A 27 -9.75 2.08 4.85
CA LEU A 27 -10.62 1.63 3.75
C LEU A 27 -10.58 0.10 3.59
N LEU A 28 -9.41 -0.50 3.77
CA LEU A 28 -9.23 -1.95 3.70
C LEU A 28 -9.75 -2.70 4.94
N THR A 29 -9.98 -2.04 6.06
CA THR A 29 -10.58 -2.69 7.25
C THR A 29 -12.10 -2.61 7.25
N GLN A 30 -12.70 -1.69 6.50
CA GLN A 30 -14.15 -1.58 6.37
C GLN A 30 -14.77 -2.84 5.75
N GLY A 31 -16.00 -3.12 6.16
CA GLY A 31 -16.77 -4.29 5.72
C GLY A 31 -17.26 -4.15 4.27
N ASP A 32 -17.54 -2.93 3.84
CA ASP A 32 -17.78 -2.56 2.45
C ASP A 32 -16.54 -1.83 1.91
N VAL A 33 -16.01 -2.30 0.78
CA VAL A 33 -14.76 -1.78 0.22
C VAL A 33 -15.10 -0.78 -0.86
N ASP A 34 -14.86 0.50 -0.58
CA ASP A 34 -14.94 1.56 -1.57
C ASP A 34 -13.74 1.48 -2.54
N GLY A 35 -13.96 0.82 -3.67
CA GLY A 35 -12.95 0.63 -4.71
C GLY A 35 -12.51 1.93 -5.39
N ASP A 36 -13.39 2.92 -5.50
CA ASP A 36 -13.06 4.22 -6.08
C ASP A 36 -12.17 5.02 -5.13
N ALA A 37 -12.49 5.01 -3.82
CA ALA A 37 -11.65 5.64 -2.80
C ALA A 37 -10.27 4.98 -2.71
N LEU A 38 -10.17 3.65 -2.81
CA LEU A 38 -8.88 2.95 -2.84
C LEU A 38 -8.06 3.30 -4.08
N THR A 39 -8.71 3.39 -5.25
CA THR A 39 -8.05 3.80 -6.50
C THR A 39 -7.51 5.22 -6.38
N GLN A 40 -8.29 6.14 -5.82
CA GLN A 40 -7.84 7.51 -5.56
C GLN A 40 -6.62 7.53 -4.62
N VAL A 41 -6.66 6.79 -3.51
CA VAL A 41 -5.53 6.70 -2.57
C VAL A 41 -4.29 6.12 -3.25
N ALA A 42 -4.44 5.12 -4.12
CA ALA A 42 -3.33 4.56 -4.88
C ALA A 42 -2.67 5.58 -5.83
N LEU A 43 -3.47 6.39 -6.54
CA LEU A 43 -2.98 7.45 -7.42
C LEU A 43 -2.24 8.55 -6.64
N GLU A 44 -2.80 8.98 -5.51
CA GLU A 44 -2.17 9.96 -4.60
C GLU A 44 -0.82 9.42 -4.08
N LYS A 45 -0.78 8.14 -3.68
CA LYS A 45 0.45 7.46 -3.23
C LYS A 45 1.51 7.43 -4.33
N GLN A 46 1.12 7.06 -5.56
CA GLN A 46 2.04 7.00 -6.70
C GLN A 46 2.65 8.37 -7.00
N THR A 47 1.84 9.43 -6.99
CA THR A 47 2.30 10.80 -7.22
C THR A 47 3.32 11.21 -6.15
N LEU A 48 3.01 10.93 -4.89
CA LEU A 48 3.88 11.28 -3.77
C LEU A 48 5.22 10.53 -3.77
N LEU A 49 5.22 9.25 -4.18
CA LEU A 49 6.43 8.45 -4.33
C LEU A 49 7.34 9.00 -5.42
N VAL A 50 6.79 9.43 -6.56
CA VAL A 50 7.55 10.08 -7.64
C VAL A 50 8.20 11.37 -7.14
N GLU A 51 7.47 12.17 -6.37
CA GLU A 51 8.03 13.41 -5.80
C GLU A 51 9.13 13.13 -4.76
N LEU A 52 8.97 12.11 -3.92
CA LEU A 52 9.99 11.67 -2.97
C LEU A 52 11.27 11.22 -3.69
N GLU A 53 11.14 10.42 -4.74
CA GLU A 53 12.26 9.98 -5.57
C GLU A 53 12.99 11.16 -6.23
N ARG A 54 12.24 12.13 -6.74
CA ARG A 54 12.81 13.36 -7.31
C ARG A 54 13.64 14.12 -6.28
N ILE A 55 13.15 14.29 -5.06
CA ILE A 55 13.87 15.01 -4.01
C ILE A 55 15.09 14.21 -3.54
N GLU A 56 14.98 12.90 -3.41
CA GLU A 56 16.10 12.03 -3.06
C GLU A 56 17.21 12.10 -4.12
N THR A 57 16.85 12.15 -5.40
CA THR A 57 17.79 12.34 -6.51
C THR A 57 18.53 13.66 -6.38
N VAL A 58 17.81 14.75 -6.06
CA VAL A 58 18.43 16.06 -5.81
C VAL A 58 19.36 16.01 -4.60
N ARG A 59 18.94 15.39 -3.49
CA ARG A 59 19.75 15.23 -2.27
C ARG A 59 21.06 14.49 -2.56
N ARG A 60 20.99 13.37 -3.30
CA ARG A 60 22.18 12.61 -3.72
C ARG A 60 23.09 13.42 -4.64
N GLY A 61 22.52 14.20 -5.56
CA GLY A 61 23.28 15.12 -6.40
C GLY A 61 24.04 16.18 -5.58
N VAL A 62 23.40 16.73 -4.55
CA VAL A 62 24.05 17.67 -3.61
C VAL A 62 25.15 16.98 -2.81
N GLN A 63 24.88 15.78 -2.27
CA GLN A 63 25.85 14.97 -1.52
C GLN A 63 27.12 14.69 -2.35
N LYS A 64 26.95 14.24 -3.59
CA LYS A 64 28.06 13.97 -4.52
C LYS A 64 28.84 15.23 -4.87
N ARG A 65 28.16 16.36 -5.09
CA ARG A 65 28.81 17.65 -5.39
C ARG A 65 29.62 18.19 -4.21
N LEU A 66 29.23 17.87 -2.99
CA LEU A 66 29.96 18.22 -1.77
C LEU A 66 31.12 17.25 -1.48
N GLY A 67 31.32 16.21 -2.29
CA GLY A 67 32.44 15.27 -2.18
C GLY A 67 32.22 14.11 -1.19
N TYR A 68 31.01 13.94 -0.69
CA TYR A 68 30.70 12.81 0.20
C TYR A 68 30.48 11.51 -0.59
N ALA A 69 30.86 10.38 0.02
CA ALA A 69 30.63 9.05 -0.52
C ALA A 69 29.13 8.77 -0.73
N ASP A 70 28.78 7.90 -1.67
CA ASP A 70 27.39 7.48 -1.84
C ASP A 70 26.88 6.64 -0.66
N GLY A 71 25.56 6.59 -0.48
CA GLY A 71 24.91 5.80 0.55
C GLY A 71 24.66 6.53 1.87
N ALA A 72 24.20 5.77 2.87
CA ALA A 72 23.74 6.29 4.16
C ALA A 72 24.87 6.95 4.97
N ASN A 73 26.07 6.37 4.95
CA ASN A 73 27.21 6.89 5.71
C ASN A 73 27.62 8.29 5.20
N GLY A 74 27.75 8.47 3.89
CA GLY A 74 28.06 9.79 3.32
C GLY A 74 26.93 10.80 3.46
N ALA A 75 25.67 10.34 3.49
CA ALA A 75 24.52 11.20 3.78
C ALA A 75 24.55 11.70 5.24
N GLN A 76 24.92 10.82 6.19
CA GLN A 76 25.07 11.17 7.59
C GLN A 76 26.24 12.15 7.80
N SER A 77 27.39 11.93 7.16
CA SER A 77 28.51 12.87 7.20
C SER A 77 28.11 14.24 6.63
N ALA A 78 27.43 14.27 5.48
CA ALA A 78 26.93 15.51 4.89
C ALA A 78 25.95 16.24 5.82
N ALA A 79 25.09 15.51 6.52
CA ALA A 79 24.14 16.08 7.47
C ALA A 79 24.82 16.57 8.75
N SER A 80 25.84 15.87 9.24
CA SER A 80 26.65 16.29 10.39
C SER A 80 27.38 17.61 10.09
N ASP A 81 28.08 17.68 8.96
CA ASP A 81 28.85 18.85 8.56
C ASP A 81 27.95 20.06 8.26
N ALA A 82 26.73 19.83 7.77
CA ALA A 82 25.73 20.87 7.58
C ALA A 82 24.95 21.24 8.86
N GLY A 83 25.26 20.62 10.01
CA GLY A 83 24.59 20.88 11.29
C GLY A 83 23.13 20.41 11.34
N CYS A 84 22.74 19.48 10.47
CA CYS A 84 21.36 19.00 10.32
C CYS A 84 21.20 17.49 10.62
N GLN A 85 22.09 16.92 11.42
CA GLN A 85 22.06 15.51 11.80
C GLN A 85 20.72 15.08 12.41
N ALA A 86 20.14 15.88 13.33
CA ALA A 86 18.84 15.56 13.93
C ALA A 86 17.70 15.50 12.90
N ALA A 87 17.76 16.30 11.84
CA ALA A 87 16.76 16.26 10.76
C ALA A 87 16.94 15.00 9.89
N TRP A 88 18.17 14.53 9.71
CA TRP A 88 18.47 13.27 9.01
C TRP A 88 17.98 12.06 9.80
N GLU A 89 18.25 12.01 11.11
CA GLU A 89 17.80 10.92 11.98
C GLU A 89 16.26 10.82 12.02
N ARG A 90 15.57 11.95 12.16
CA ARG A 90 14.10 12.00 12.08
C ARG A 90 13.56 11.53 10.73
N LEU A 91 14.24 11.86 9.64
CA LEU A 91 13.86 11.40 8.31
C LEU A 91 13.94 9.87 8.21
N LEU A 92 15.02 9.28 8.72
CA LEU A 92 15.20 7.81 8.74
C LEU A 92 14.11 7.13 9.57
N GLU A 93 13.85 7.63 10.78
CA GLU A 93 12.81 7.08 11.66
C GLU A 93 11.42 7.10 10.98
N LYS A 94 11.05 8.24 10.37
CA LYS A 94 9.79 8.37 9.65
C LYS A 94 9.72 7.44 8.44
N SER A 95 10.81 7.32 7.68
CA SER A 95 10.90 6.43 6.52
C SER A 95 10.69 4.98 6.92
N GLU A 96 11.34 4.56 8.01
CA GLU A 96 11.24 3.19 8.52
C GLU A 96 9.81 2.89 9.01
N ARG A 97 9.18 3.84 9.70
CA ARG A 97 7.78 3.72 10.12
C ARG A 97 6.84 3.57 8.92
N ALA A 98 7.00 4.40 7.89
CA ALA A 98 6.19 4.32 6.68
C ALA A 98 6.39 2.98 5.96
N ALA A 99 7.62 2.46 5.89
CA ALA A 99 7.93 1.17 5.30
C ALA A 99 7.22 0.02 6.03
N ARG A 100 7.28 -0.01 7.37
CA ARG A 100 6.56 -1.01 8.18
C ARG A 100 5.04 -0.95 7.99
N MET A 101 4.47 0.26 7.93
CA MET A 101 3.04 0.44 7.68
C MET A 101 2.64 -0.05 6.28
N ASN A 102 3.45 0.23 5.26
CA ASN A 102 3.20 -0.23 3.91
C ASN A 102 3.27 -1.76 3.79
N GLU A 103 4.25 -2.39 4.47
CA GLU A 103 4.37 -3.85 4.52
C GLU A 103 3.13 -4.49 5.16
N LEU A 104 2.69 -3.98 6.32
CA LEU A 104 1.48 -4.48 7.00
C LEU A 104 0.23 -4.32 6.12
N THR A 105 0.09 -3.18 5.45
CA THR A 105 -1.04 -2.89 4.55
C THR A 105 -1.03 -3.85 3.35
N GLY A 106 0.14 -4.14 2.78
CA GLY A 106 0.30 -5.12 1.70
C GLY A 106 -0.06 -6.55 2.13
N GLN A 107 0.30 -6.95 3.35
CA GLN A 107 -0.09 -8.25 3.90
C GLN A 107 -1.61 -8.36 4.07
N MET A 108 -2.27 -7.32 4.60
CA MET A 108 -3.73 -7.27 4.74
C MET A 108 -4.44 -7.40 3.39
N LEU A 109 -3.98 -6.65 2.39
CA LEU A 109 -4.52 -6.72 1.03
C LEU A 109 -4.38 -8.13 0.43
N SER A 110 -3.21 -8.76 0.59
CA SER A 110 -2.95 -10.11 0.12
C SER A 110 -3.90 -11.15 0.75
N VAL A 111 -4.13 -11.05 2.07
CA VAL A 111 -5.04 -11.94 2.78
C VAL A 111 -6.49 -11.78 2.27
N ARG A 112 -6.97 -10.54 2.12
CA ARG A 112 -8.31 -10.28 1.58
C ARG A 112 -8.48 -10.77 0.14
N MET A 113 -7.50 -10.53 -0.73
CA MET A 113 -7.54 -11.02 -2.11
C MET A 113 -7.62 -12.54 -2.19
N LYS A 114 -6.83 -13.25 -1.37
CA LYS A 114 -6.91 -14.72 -1.26
C LYS A 114 -8.29 -15.18 -0.80
N HIS A 115 -8.88 -14.51 0.19
CA HIS A 115 -10.21 -14.86 0.69
C HIS A 115 -11.30 -14.63 -0.37
N ASN A 116 -11.26 -13.50 -1.07
CA ASN A 116 -12.20 -13.19 -2.14
C ASN A 116 -12.09 -14.19 -3.30
N GLN A 117 -10.88 -14.54 -3.72
CA GLN A 117 -10.66 -15.54 -4.76
C GLN A 117 -11.23 -16.90 -4.35
N SER A 118 -10.96 -17.35 -3.12
CA SER A 118 -11.51 -18.62 -2.60
C SER A 118 -13.04 -18.62 -2.54
N MET A 119 -13.68 -17.49 -2.20
CA MET A 119 -15.15 -17.37 -2.23
C MET A 119 -15.69 -17.44 -3.65
N LEU A 120 -15.06 -16.76 -4.61
CA LEU A 120 -15.44 -16.83 -6.03
C LEU A 120 -15.28 -18.25 -6.59
N ASP A 121 -14.18 -18.92 -6.25
CA ASP A 121 -13.92 -20.30 -6.65
C ASP A 121 -14.97 -21.25 -6.06
N TYR A 122 -15.38 -21.03 -4.80
CA TYR A 122 -16.44 -21.80 -4.16
C TYR A 122 -17.81 -21.58 -4.81
N ILE A 123 -18.19 -20.32 -5.07
CA ILE A 123 -19.43 -19.97 -5.78
C ILE A 123 -19.43 -20.61 -7.18
N ARG A 124 -18.31 -20.50 -7.90
CA ARG A 124 -18.14 -21.13 -9.21
C ARG A 124 -18.28 -22.65 -9.14
N GLN A 125 -17.66 -23.29 -8.16
CA GLN A 125 -17.77 -24.74 -7.97
C GLN A 125 -19.20 -25.19 -7.66
N ILE A 126 -19.96 -24.41 -6.88
CA ILE A 126 -21.38 -24.68 -6.65
C ILE A 126 -22.18 -24.52 -7.95
N ALA A 127 -21.98 -23.41 -8.65
CA ALA A 127 -22.66 -23.12 -9.92
C ALA A 127 -22.43 -24.24 -10.95
N GLU A 128 -21.18 -24.70 -11.08
CA GLU A 128 -20.78 -25.83 -11.93
C GLU A 128 -21.38 -27.17 -11.47
N LYS A 129 -21.55 -27.40 -10.15
CA LYS A 129 -22.24 -28.60 -9.64
C LYS A 129 -23.76 -28.55 -9.83
N THR A 130 -24.35 -27.35 -9.91
CA THR A 130 -25.79 -27.17 -10.18
C THR A 130 -26.13 -27.19 -11.67
N LEU A 131 -25.19 -26.86 -12.56
CA LEU A 131 -25.35 -26.97 -14.01
C LEU A 131 -24.81 -28.31 -14.53
N TYR A 132 -25.74 -29.19 -14.90
CA TYR A 132 -25.54 -30.46 -15.62
C TYR A 132 -25.23 -31.73 -14.80
N LYS A 133 -26.29 -32.54 -14.60
CA LYS A 133 -26.17 -34.01 -14.58
C LYS A 133 -26.25 -34.52 -16.03
N PRO A 134 -25.55 -35.63 -16.39
CA PRO A 134 -25.63 -36.25 -17.72
C PRO A 134 -27.04 -36.66 -18.19
N ASP A 135 -28.02 -36.68 -17.30
CA ASP A 135 -29.44 -36.99 -17.56
C ASP A 135 -30.31 -35.73 -17.80
N GLY A 136 -29.71 -34.56 -18.01
CA GLY A 136 -30.42 -33.31 -18.38
C GLY A 136 -31.35 -32.71 -17.31
N ARG A 137 -31.42 -33.29 -16.11
CA ARG A 137 -32.27 -32.80 -15.01
C ARG A 137 -31.55 -31.79 -14.15
N ASN A 138 -32.08 -30.57 -14.09
CA ASN A 138 -31.66 -29.52 -13.17
C ASN A 138 -32.13 -29.88 -11.75
N SER A 139 -31.23 -29.96 -10.77
CA SER A 139 -31.60 -30.32 -9.39
C SER A 139 -32.18 -29.15 -8.57
N ALA A 140 -32.43 -28.00 -9.19
CA ALA A 140 -33.02 -26.83 -8.56
C ALA A 140 -34.56 -26.89 -8.48
N GLN A 141 -35.14 -28.01 -8.06
CA GLN A 141 -36.46 -28.10 -7.39
C GLN A 141 -36.86 -29.58 -7.25
N SER A 142 -36.81 -30.09 -6.02
CA SER A 142 -37.70 -31.19 -5.64
C SER A 142 -38.12 -31.02 -4.19
N GLY A 143 -38.89 -29.95 -3.97
CA GLY A 143 -39.71 -29.75 -2.78
C GLY A 143 -41.17 -29.69 -3.21
N ARG A 144 -41.70 -30.77 -3.79
CA ARG A 144 -43.17 -30.91 -3.94
C ARG A 144 -43.69 -31.48 -2.64
N ILE A 145 -44.30 -30.59 -1.87
CA ILE A 145 -45.16 -30.91 -0.73
C ILE A 145 -46.37 -31.66 -1.32
N ASN A 146 -46.49 -32.95 -1.06
CA ASN A 146 -47.68 -33.70 -1.45
C ASN A 146 -48.79 -33.37 -0.45
N ALA A 147 -49.81 -32.64 -0.92
CA ALA A 147 -51.09 -32.47 -0.26
C ALA A 147 -52.15 -33.26 -1.03
N SER A 148 -52.40 -34.49 -0.60
CA SER A 148 -53.60 -35.31 -0.84
C SER A 148 -53.36 -36.64 -0.09
N ALA A 149 -53.98 -36.84 1.08
CA ALA A 149 -55.28 -37.49 1.25
C ALA A 149 -55.19 -39.00 1.08
#